data_AF-A0A2G9YJX0-F1
#
_entry.id   AF-A0A2G9YJX0-F1
#
_cell.length_a   1.000
_cell.length_b   1.000
_cell.length_c   1.000
_cell.angle_alpha   90.00
_cell.angle_beta   90.00
_cell.angle_gamma   90.00
#
_symmetry.space_group_name_H-M   'P 1'
#
loop_
_entity.id
_entity.type
_entity.pdbx_description
1 polymer ?
#
loop_
_entity_poly.entity_id
_entity_poly.type
_entity_poly.pdbx_seq_one_letter_code
_entity_poly.pdbx_strand_id
1 'polypeptide(L)'
;MDKTVSRCAICGRKPRGICPVLEKLICPACCGSGRGSKIRCVSSCAYFPFNVAGYDLWLEVDTKLVRKILDYLKSYYSYREYEEIVEHMRFAGGVSGEDA
;
A
#
# COMPACT_ATOMS: atom_id res chain seq x y z
N MET A 1 2.51 13.60 41.30
CA MET A 1 2.24 12.68 40.18
C MET A 1 3.37 12.81 39.17
N ASP A 2 4.26 11.82 39.17
CA ASP A 2 5.38 11.75 38.25
C ASP A 2 4.83 11.56 36.82
N LYS A 3 5.03 12.56 35.96
CA LYS A 3 4.62 12.48 34.55
C LYS A 3 5.70 11.70 33.81
N THR A 4 5.61 10.37 33.84
CA THR A 4 6.42 9.54 32.94
C THR A 4 6.12 9.96 31.50
N VAL A 5 7.08 10.67 30.91
CA VAL A 5 6.97 11.16 29.53
C VAL A 5 6.96 9.94 28.63
N SER A 6 5.79 9.58 28.10
CA SER A 6 5.70 8.47 27.16
C SER A 6 6.59 8.71 25.94
N ARG A 7 7.34 7.68 25.55
CA ARG A 7 8.32 7.72 24.45
C ARG A 7 7.97 6.66 23.40
N CYS A 8 8.30 6.94 22.14
CA CYS A 8 8.19 5.96 21.08
C CYS A 8 9.09 4.75 21.37
N ALA A 9 8.52 3.56 21.35
CA ALA A 9 9.25 2.32 21.63
C ALA A 9 10.34 1.96 20.60
N ILE A 10 10.35 2.61 19.43
CA ILE A 10 11.33 2.35 18.37
C ILE A 10 12.48 3.37 18.36
N CYS A 11 12.19 4.66 18.59
CA CYS A 11 13.20 5.73 18.42
C CYS A 11 13.22 6.79 19.53
N GLY A 12 12.42 6.64 20.60
CA GLY A 12 12.39 7.61 21.71
C GLY A 12 11.74 8.97 21.40
N ARG A 13 11.32 9.24 20.16
CA ARG A 13 10.56 10.47 19.83
C ARG A 13 9.17 10.48 20.47
N LYS A 14 8.51 11.64 20.47
CA LYS A 14 7.13 11.79 20.98
C LYS A 14 6.19 10.81 20.25
N PRO A 15 5.53 9.88 20.95
CA PRO A 15 4.58 8.96 20.33
C PRO A 15 3.28 9.68 20.00
N ARG A 16 2.47 9.10 19.12
CA ARG A 16 1.13 9.62 18.79
C ARG A 16 0.01 8.62 19.05
N GLY A 17 0.31 7.34 19.09
CA GLY A 17 -0.68 6.30 19.35
C GLY A 17 -0.04 4.96 19.65
N ILE A 18 -0.88 4.03 20.10
CA ILE A 18 -0.52 2.64 20.35
C ILE A 18 -0.53 1.89 19.01
N CYS A 19 0.54 1.15 18.73
CA CYS A 19 0.53 0.19 17.65
C CYS A 19 -0.19 -1.08 18.12
N PRO A 20 -1.26 -1.54 17.43
CA PRO A 20 -2.01 -2.73 17.84
C PRO A 20 -1.19 -4.03 17.74
N VAL A 21 -0.12 -4.03 16.92
CA VAL A 21 0.75 -5.20 16.73
C VAL A 21 1.86 -5.28 17.77
N LEU A 22 2.45 -4.12 18.09
CA LEU A 22 3.59 -4.06 19.01
C LEU A 22 3.14 -3.81 20.46
N GLU A 23 1.86 -3.50 20.66
CA GLU A 23 1.24 -3.12 21.94
C GLU A 23 2.01 -2.01 22.68
N LYS A 24 2.64 -1.14 21.90
CA LYS A 24 3.50 -0.06 22.39
C LYS A 24 3.17 1.26 21.73
N LEU A 25 3.44 2.34 22.45
CA LEU A 25 3.37 3.69 21.91
C LEU A 25 4.48 3.90 20.86
N ILE A 26 4.09 4.30 19.65
CA ILE A 26 5.04 4.62 18.57
C ILE A 26 4.76 5.99 17.98
N CYS A 27 5.79 6.61 17.40
CA CYS A 27 5.65 7.87 16.69
C CYS A 27 5.18 7.64 15.23
N PRO A 28 4.55 8.64 14.59
CA PRO A 28 4.07 8.53 13.22
C PRO A 28 5.18 8.19 12.21
N ALA A 29 6.40 8.68 12.43
CA ALA A 29 7.53 8.40 11.54
C ALA A 29 7.92 6.91 11.54
N CYS A 30 8.04 6.29 12.72
CA CYS A 30 8.35 4.85 12.82
C CYS A 30 7.17 3.98 12.40
N CYS A 31 5.94 4.42 12.67
CA CYS A 31 4.75 3.76 12.12
C CYS A 31 4.81 3.78 10.59
N GLY A 32 4.94 4.96 9.98
CA GLY A 32 4.91 5.14 8.53
C GLY A 32 6.03 4.41 7.79
N SER A 33 7.25 4.39 8.34
CA SER A 33 8.40 3.75 7.69
C SER A 33 8.47 2.23 7.86
N GLY A 34 7.79 1.67 8.85
CA GLY A 34 7.76 0.23 9.11
C GLY A 34 6.44 -0.45 8.75
N ARG A 35 5.35 0.29 8.59
CA ARG A 35 4.00 -0.23 8.34
C ARG A 35 3.94 -1.08 7.08
N GLY A 36 3.40 -2.29 7.21
CA GLY A 36 3.21 -3.23 6.11
C GLY A 36 4.49 -3.90 5.62
N SER A 37 5.67 -3.55 6.15
CA SER A 37 6.96 -4.11 5.75
C SER A 37 7.71 -4.68 6.95
N LYS A 38 8.24 -3.81 7.82
CA LYS A 38 8.95 -4.17 9.05
C LYS A 38 8.01 -4.49 10.21
N ILE A 39 6.79 -3.94 10.16
CA ILE A 39 5.70 -4.16 11.10
C ILE A 39 4.61 -4.89 10.32
N ARG A 40 4.35 -6.15 10.69
CA ARG A 40 3.25 -6.95 10.12
C ARG A 40 1.91 -6.41 10.62
N CYS A 41 1.41 -5.37 9.96
CA CYS A 41 0.19 -4.68 10.35
C CYS A 41 -1.03 -5.58 10.27
N VAL A 42 -1.87 -5.55 11.31
CA VAL A 42 -3.19 -6.19 11.29
C VAL A 42 -4.16 -5.41 10.40
N SER A 43 -5.09 -6.13 9.77
CA SER A 43 -6.14 -5.58 8.91
C SER A 43 -7.14 -4.68 9.63
N SER A 44 -7.13 -4.67 10.96
CA SER A 44 -7.92 -3.75 11.80
C SER A 44 -7.22 -2.42 12.10
N CYS A 45 -5.94 -2.26 11.71
CA CYS A 45 -5.20 -1.02 11.96
C CYS A 45 -5.72 0.12 11.08
N ALA A 46 -6.32 1.14 11.70
CA ALA A 46 -6.85 2.32 10.98
C ALA A 46 -5.82 3.07 10.13
N TYR A 47 -4.52 2.91 10.44
CA TYR A 47 -3.42 3.54 9.69
C TYR A 47 -2.82 2.64 8.62
N PHE A 48 -3.21 1.38 8.50
CA PHE A 48 -2.69 0.46 7.48
C PHE A 48 -3.43 0.64 6.15
N PRO A 49 -2.77 1.03 5.03
CA PRO A 49 -3.46 1.25 3.76
C PRO A 49 -4.24 0.04 3.25
N PHE A 50 -3.75 -1.17 3.54
CA PHE A 50 -4.40 -2.42 3.17
C PHE A 50 -5.23 -2.99 4.33
N ASN A 51 -5.71 -2.14 5.23
CA ASN A 51 -6.80 -2.51 6.13
C ASN A 51 -8.09 -2.72 5.32
N VAL A 52 -9.11 -3.31 5.93
CA VAL A 52 -10.35 -3.66 5.21
C VAL A 52 -10.98 -2.44 4.53
N ALA A 53 -11.04 -1.30 5.22
CA ALA A 53 -11.64 -0.08 4.67
C ALA A 53 -10.76 0.65 3.62
N GLY A 54 -9.44 0.49 3.72
CA GLY A 54 -8.45 1.16 2.87
C GLY A 54 -8.16 0.38 1.60
N TYR A 55 -8.41 -0.93 1.59
CA TYR A 55 -8.22 -1.78 0.42
C TYR A 55 -9.11 -1.35 -0.75
N ASP A 56 -10.39 -1.06 -0.49
CA ASP A 56 -11.31 -0.57 -1.54
C ASP A 56 -10.85 0.76 -2.14
N LEU A 57 -10.39 1.68 -1.28
CA LEU A 57 -9.84 2.96 -1.73
C LEU A 57 -8.55 2.77 -2.55
N TRP A 58 -7.70 1.83 -2.15
CA TRP A 58 -6.48 1.49 -2.89
C TRP A 58 -6.82 0.96 -4.29
N LEU A 59 -7.77 0.03 -4.41
CA LEU A 59 -8.22 -0.50 -5.70
C LEU A 59 -8.76 0.61 -6.62
N GLU A 60 -9.54 1.54 -6.07
CA GLU A 60 -10.08 2.67 -6.84
C GLU A 60 -8.95 3.57 -7.38
N VAL A 61 -7.98 3.93 -6.52
CA VAL A 61 -6.85 4.78 -6.89
C VAL A 61 -5.96 4.08 -7.91
N ASP A 62 -5.65 2.81 -7.71
CA ASP A 62 -4.80 2.00 -8.59
C ASP A 62 -5.42 1.88 -9.98
N THR A 63 -6.71 1.55 -10.06
CA THR A 63 -7.46 1.47 -11.32
C THR A 63 -7.42 2.80 -12.09
N LYS A 64 -7.61 3.93 -11.39
CA LYS A 64 -7.54 5.27 -12.00
C LYS A 64 -6.13 5.61 -12.48
N LEU A 65 -5.10 5.21 -11.74
CA LEU A 65 -3.71 5.43 -12.11
C LEU A 65 -3.34 4.62 -13.35
N VAL A 66 -3.64 3.32 -13.37
CA VAL A 66 -3.37 2.43 -14.51
C VAL A 66 -4.00 2.98 -15.79
N ARG A 67 -5.26 3.44 -15.75
CA ARG A 67 -5.91 4.07 -16.90
C ARG A 67 -5.14 5.28 -17.42
N LYS A 68 -4.72 6.19 -16.53
CA LYS A 68 -3.93 7.37 -16.92
C LYS A 68 -2.58 7.00 -17.54
N ILE A 69 -1.91 5.97 -17.01
CA ILE A 69 -0.66 5.46 -17.55
C ILE A 69 -0.89 4.92 -18.96
N LEU A 70 -1.94 4.11 -19.14
CA LEU A 70 -2.32 3.55 -20.43
C LEU A 70 -2.68 4.63 -21.46
N ASP A 71 -3.44 5.66 -21.06
CA ASP A 71 -3.78 6.79 -21.93
C ASP A 71 -2.53 7.57 -22.36
N TYR A 72 -1.59 7.79 -21.43
CA TYR A 72 -0.31 8.43 -21.73
C TYR A 72 0.52 7.60 -22.73
N LEU A 73 0.65 6.29 -22.50
CA LEU A 73 1.38 5.40 -23.40
C LEU A 73 0.75 5.38 -24.80
N LYS A 74 -0.58 5.34 -24.90
CA LYS A 74 -1.30 5.44 -26.18
C LYS A 74 -0.98 6.74 -26.93
N SER A 75 -0.76 7.84 -26.21
CA SER A 75 -0.42 9.14 -26.81
C SER A 75 1.02 9.22 -27.33
N TYR A 76 1.91 8.38 -26.82
CA TYR A 76 3.34 8.41 -27.13
C TYR A 76 3.75 7.38 -28.19
N TYR A 77 3.14 6.19 -28.17
CA TYR A 77 3.43 5.11 -29.10
C TYR A 77 2.47 5.10 -30.30
N SER A 78 2.93 4.58 -31.46
CA SER A 78 2.01 4.32 -32.56
C SER A 78 0.97 3.27 -32.14
N TYR A 79 -0.25 3.34 -32.68
CA TYR A 79 -1.37 2.50 -32.25
C TYR A 79 -1.04 0.99 -32.23
N ARG A 80 -0.21 0.49 -33.16
CA ARG A 80 0.24 -0.91 -33.21
C ARG A 80 1.19 -1.29 -32.07
N GLU A 81 2.19 -0.46 -31.80
CA GLU A 81 3.17 -0.74 -30.74
C GLU A 81 2.50 -0.71 -29.36
N TYR A 82 1.46 0.10 -29.21
CA TYR A 82 0.65 0.15 -27.99
C TYR A 82 -0.20 -1.11 -27.78
N GLU A 83 -0.91 -1.62 -28.80
CA GLU A 83 -1.70 -2.85 -28.66
C GLU A 83 -0.83 -4.06 -28.30
N GLU A 84 0.36 -4.19 -28.91
CA GLU A 84 1.31 -5.26 -28.58
C GLU A 84 1.76 -5.21 -27.10
N ILE A 85 2.08 -4.02 -26.59
CA ILE A 85 2.49 -3.82 -25.19
C ILE A 85 1.34 -4.16 -24.22
N VAL A 86 0.11 -3.69 -24.52
CA VAL A 86 -1.06 -3.93 -23.66
C VAL A 86 -1.45 -5.41 -23.64
N GLU A 87 -1.42 -6.10 -24.77
CA GLU A 87 -1.68 -7.53 -24.83
C GLU A 87 -0.63 -8.31 -24.02
N HIS A 88 0.67 -7.98 -24.15
CA HIS A 88 1.70 -8.61 -23.32
C HIS A 88 1.50 -8.40 -21.81
N MET A 89 1.01 -7.22 -21.39
CA MET A 89 0.67 -6.96 -19.98
C MET A 89 -0.55 -7.75 -19.51
N ARG A 90 -1.56 -7.95 -20.38
CA ARG A 90 -2.74 -8.79 -20.09
C ARG A 90 -2.35 -10.23 -19.79
N PHE A 91 -1.42 -10.81 -20.55
CA PHE A 91 -0.95 -12.18 -20.32
C PHE A 91 -0.02 -12.31 -19.10
N ALA A 92 0.70 -11.26 -18.72
CA ALA A 92 1.55 -11.26 -17.53
C ALA A 92 0.75 -11.20 -16.20
N GLY A 93 -0.54 -10.84 -16.24
CA GLY A 93 -1.45 -10.79 -15.07
C GLY A 93 -2.10 -12.13 -14.66
N GLY A 94 -1.98 -13.17 -15.49
CA GLY A 94 -2.19 -14.60 -15.15
C GLY A 94 -3.62 -15.15 -15.17
N VAL A 95 -3.87 -16.19 -16.01
CA VAL A 95 -4.42 -17.53 -15.67
C VAL A 95 -4.03 -18.49 -16.81
N SER A 96 -3.20 -19.50 -16.54
CA SER A 96 -3.11 -20.69 -17.40
C SER A 96 -4.45 -21.41 -17.32
N GLY A 97 -5.30 -21.20 -18.32
CA GLY A 97 -6.52 -21.98 -18.49
C GLY A 97 -6.20 -23.35 -19.05
N GLU A 98 -5.67 -24.25 -18.22
CA GLU A 98 -5.57 -25.69 -18.49
C GLU A 98 -5.75 -26.42 -17.16
N ASP A 99 -7.00 -26.69 -16.80
CA ASP A 99 -7.44 -27.80 -15.93
C ASP A 99 -8.97 -27.95 -16.11
N ALA A 100 -9.34 -28.61 -17.21
CA ALA A 100 -10.65 -29.22 -17.46
C ALA A 100 -10.43 -30.54 -18.20
#